data_AF-A0A378JUZ0-F1
#
_entry.id   AF-A0A378JUZ0-F1
#
_cell.length_a   1.000
_cell.length_b   1.000
_cell.length_c   1.000
_cell.angle_alpha   90.00
_cell.angle_beta   90.00
_cell.angle_gamma   90.00
#
_symmetry.space_group_name_H-M   'P 1'
#
loop_
_entity.id
_entity.type
_entity.pdbx_description
1 polymer ?
#
loop_
_entity_poly.entity_id
_entity_poly.type
_entity_poly.pdbx_seq_one_letter_code
_entity_poly.pdbx_strand_id
1 'polypeptide(L)'
;MPGPLLSRIPLIGKHLLSNEYLNKLSPTAIDNLGQTYRNLIGLGNNPSFASGAFKKLDQQRTTDNDEIPVKAKGPYGATLLDKMNDSSNDEASKAAKAAKNSITTALTTSDEYAKAMMKFNENSATFRELIKRIPNENFGAEAVLETYKYYIDKARAAIRAQQDQDTQKLTAQFDQLEFQNNLMTAFNIASTDPDVDQKINDIKTNMLKDLSAAQKKQLAEFDKSTSDSMNKLHQASAEEYRQMGMIETIKKANQDNVAMLDAIAEENRRSRQIPANTPSAAIASYDDTAAKVKMAHAKLEDIKSFKSMTGMEIEQVQPGVFKFHFDIISPRYYQSLAQKPLTDFLLVSQAIRAQGNDKISWTIEIEDPETLMERARQAVEGSVRAGFELDKIVIRDKTGKELKFEEIFKDDPETFNRIRNRAAEIKHELSNINPPAIKTSKDSSVKEAIKEIRDQHRINPPAEEVEEVEEVEEEKKAGPQAS
;
A
#
# COMPACT_ATOMS: atom_id res chain seq x y z
N MET A 1 17.91 24.29 -39.70
CA MET A 1 16.57 24.91 -39.80
C MET A 1 16.51 26.06 -38.81
N PRO A 2 16.12 27.28 -39.22
CA PRO A 2 15.99 28.41 -38.30
C PRO A 2 14.76 28.19 -37.41
N GLY A 3 14.94 28.22 -36.09
CA GLY A 3 13.87 28.02 -35.10
C GLY A 3 12.78 29.11 -35.16
N PRO A 4 11.62 28.87 -34.52
CA PRO A 4 10.44 29.71 -34.66
C PRO A 4 10.67 31.13 -34.13
N LEU A 5 10.23 32.10 -34.93
CA LEU A 5 10.38 33.56 -34.79
C LEU A 5 9.93 34.12 -33.42
N LEU A 6 9.10 33.39 -32.66
CA LEU A 6 8.61 33.79 -31.34
C LEU A 6 9.70 33.79 -30.24
N SER A 7 10.83 33.11 -30.48
CA SER A 7 12.02 33.15 -29.61
C SER A 7 12.79 34.48 -29.66
N ARG A 8 12.50 35.35 -30.64
CA ARG A 8 13.25 36.61 -30.88
C ARG A 8 12.62 37.85 -30.26
N ILE A 9 11.46 37.74 -29.62
CA ILE A 9 10.84 38.86 -28.90
C ILE A 9 11.30 38.80 -27.43
N PRO A 10 12.12 39.75 -26.96
CA PRO A 10 12.83 39.67 -25.68
C PRO A 10 11.94 39.74 -24.43
N LEU A 11 10.62 39.89 -24.52
CA LEU A 11 9.74 39.80 -23.34
C LEU A 11 8.85 38.55 -23.41
N ILE A 12 8.31 38.23 -24.59
CA ILE A 12 7.39 37.11 -24.79
C ILE A 12 8.14 35.76 -24.76
N GLY A 13 9.28 35.64 -25.45
CA GLY A 13 10.10 34.43 -25.42
C GLY A 13 10.64 34.09 -24.02
N LYS A 14 10.71 35.09 -23.13
CA LYS A 14 11.28 34.97 -21.79
C LYS A 14 10.26 34.52 -20.72
N HIS A 15 9.00 34.96 -20.81
CA HIS A 15 7.92 34.39 -19.98
C HIS A 15 7.61 32.92 -20.34
N LEU A 16 7.79 32.53 -21.60
CA LEU A 16 7.56 31.17 -22.08
C LEU A 16 8.54 30.15 -21.46
N LEU A 17 9.83 30.50 -21.30
CA LEU A 17 10.85 29.62 -20.72
C LEU A 17 10.70 29.43 -19.19
N SER A 18 10.28 30.47 -18.44
CA SER A 18 10.04 30.35 -17.00
C SER A 18 8.86 29.42 -16.69
N ASN A 19 7.78 29.54 -17.46
CA ASN A 19 6.63 28.65 -17.34
C ASN A 19 6.99 27.22 -17.75
N GLU A 20 7.92 27.03 -18.69
CA GLU A 20 8.38 25.69 -19.10
C GLU A 20 9.00 24.90 -17.93
N TYR A 21 9.86 25.53 -17.12
CA TYR A 21 10.44 24.86 -15.95
C TYR A 21 9.40 24.54 -14.89
N LEU A 22 8.51 25.49 -14.57
CA LEU A 22 7.43 25.25 -13.61
C LEU A 22 6.48 24.14 -14.07
N ASN A 23 6.18 24.07 -15.38
CA ASN A 23 5.34 23.03 -15.96
C ASN A 23 6.02 21.65 -15.88
N LYS A 24 7.33 21.58 -16.13
CA LYS A 24 8.12 20.34 -16.01
C LYS A 24 8.20 19.83 -14.57
N LEU A 25 8.09 20.72 -13.58
CA LEU A 25 8.07 20.40 -12.14
C LEU A 25 6.66 20.33 -11.54
N SER A 26 5.62 20.37 -12.36
CA SER A 26 4.24 20.20 -11.88
C SER A 26 4.04 18.77 -11.35
N PRO A 27 3.16 18.57 -10.34
CA PRO A 27 2.87 17.23 -9.82
C PRO A 27 2.46 16.24 -10.92
N THR A 28 1.66 16.69 -11.89
CA THR A 28 1.23 15.86 -13.04
C THR A 28 2.40 15.49 -13.96
N ALA A 29 3.36 16.40 -14.21
CA ALA A 29 4.52 16.08 -15.02
C ALA A 29 5.42 15.03 -14.36
N ILE A 30 5.64 15.17 -13.05
CA ILE A 30 6.40 14.19 -12.26
C ILE A 30 5.68 12.84 -12.24
N ASP A 31 4.37 12.82 -12.03
CA ASP A 31 3.56 11.60 -12.06
C ASP A 31 3.64 10.90 -13.42
N ASN A 32 3.50 11.65 -14.53
CA ASN A 32 3.63 11.12 -15.89
C ASN A 32 5.03 10.52 -16.14
N LEU A 33 6.09 11.12 -15.61
CA LEU A 33 7.44 10.55 -15.68
C LEU A 33 7.54 9.26 -14.88
N GLY A 34 6.97 9.23 -13.67
CA GLY A 34 6.90 8.03 -12.83
C GLY A 34 6.19 6.88 -13.52
N GLN A 35 5.07 7.14 -14.19
CA GLN A 35 4.31 6.14 -14.94
C GLN A 35 5.14 5.44 -16.03
N THR A 36 6.19 6.08 -16.56
CA THR A 36 7.09 5.43 -17.54
C THR A 36 7.92 4.29 -16.96
N TYR A 37 7.97 4.17 -15.62
CA TYR A 37 8.64 3.11 -14.87
C TYR A 37 7.67 2.07 -14.29
N ARG A 38 6.38 2.11 -14.66
CA ARG A 38 5.30 1.23 -14.14
C ARG A 38 5.58 -0.26 -14.15
N ASN A 39 6.23 -0.72 -15.21
CA ASN A 39 6.54 -2.15 -15.34
C ASN A 39 7.88 -2.52 -14.69
N LEU A 40 8.55 -1.58 -14.02
CA LEU A 40 9.92 -1.74 -13.51
C LEU A 40 10.02 -1.49 -12.01
N ILE A 41 9.26 -0.55 -11.45
CA ILE A 41 9.37 -0.19 -10.03
C ILE A 41 8.93 -1.32 -9.09
N GLY A 42 9.46 -1.28 -7.87
CA GLY A 42 9.13 -2.19 -6.77
C GLY A 42 7.95 -1.74 -5.90
N LEU A 43 7.80 -2.41 -4.76
CA LEU A 43 6.80 -2.15 -3.73
C LEU A 43 7.44 -1.58 -2.44
N GLY A 44 8.55 -0.86 -2.57
CA GLY A 44 9.32 -0.34 -1.44
C GLY A 44 10.09 -1.39 -0.64
N ASN A 45 10.62 -0.99 0.51
CA ASN A 45 11.50 -1.83 1.33
C ASN A 45 10.78 -2.78 2.30
N ASN A 46 9.47 -2.60 2.57
CA ASN A 46 8.72 -3.45 3.52
C ASN A 46 7.24 -3.68 3.15
N PRO A 47 6.96 -4.36 2.01
CA PRO A 47 5.59 -4.68 1.65
C PRO A 47 4.99 -5.77 2.54
N SER A 48 3.83 -5.45 3.13
CA SER A 48 3.06 -6.38 3.97
C SER A 48 2.02 -7.14 3.15
N PHE A 49 2.27 -8.42 2.90
CA PHE A 49 1.29 -9.36 2.36
C PHE A 49 0.47 -9.98 3.50
N ALA A 50 -0.84 -10.17 3.32
CA ALA A 50 -1.75 -10.75 4.32
C ALA A 50 -1.55 -12.27 4.52
N SER A 51 -0.32 -12.71 4.78
CA SER A 51 0.10 -14.11 4.93
C SER A 51 -0.70 -14.88 5.99
N GLY A 52 -1.12 -14.21 7.07
CA GLY A 52 -1.90 -14.81 8.15
C GLY A 52 -3.42 -14.85 7.93
N ALA A 53 -3.96 -14.17 6.90
CA ALA A 53 -5.41 -13.97 6.75
C ALA A 53 -6.18 -15.29 6.63
N PHE A 54 -5.66 -16.22 5.83
CA PHE A 54 -6.32 -17.52 5.63
C PHE A 54 -6.22 -18.39 6.89
N LYS A 55 -5.04 -18.43 7.53
CA LYS A 55 -4.85 -19.18 8.79
C LYS A 55 -5.76 -18.66 9.91
N LYS A 56 -5.92 -17.34 10.02
CA LYS A 56 -6.84 -16.73 10.99
C LYS A 56 -8.29 -17.12 10.72
N LEU A 57 -8.70 -17.10 9.45
CA LEU A 57 -10.02 -17.59 9.04
C LEU A 57 -10.22 -19.06 9.40
N ASP A 58 -9.23 -19.92 9.16
CA ASP A 58 -9.30 -21.36 9.46
C ASP A 58 -9.41 -21.63 10.97
N GLN A 59 -8.64 -20.91 11.78
CA GLN A 59 -8.75 -20.97 13.25
C GLN A 59 -10.14 -20.52 13.73
N GLN A 60 -10.65 -19.42 13.18
CA GLN A 60 -11.98 -18.94 13.49
C GLN A 60 -13.05 -19.95 13.05
N ARG A 61 -12.91 -20.53 11.86
CA ARG A 61 -13.82 -21.57 11.35
C ARG A 61 -13.83 -22.79 12.25
N THR A 62 -12.67 -23.26 12.69
CA THR A 62 -12.57 -24.40 13.60
C THR A 62 -13.32 -24.12 14.90
N THR A 63 -13.11 -22.92 15.47
CA THR A 63 -13.81 -22.47 16.68
C THR A 63 -15.32 -22.37 16.45
N ASP A 64 -15.75 -21.68 15.39
CA ASP A 64 -17.16 -21.48 15.08
C ASP A 64 -17.86 -22.83 14.83
N ASN A 65 -17.24 -23.77 14.12
CA ASN A 65 -17.80 -25.09 13.85
C ASN A 65 -17.91 -25.98 15.09
N ASP A 66 -17.08 -25.76 16.11
CA ASP A 66 -17.21 -26.41 17.42
C ASP A 66 -18.30 -25.76 18.29
N GLU A 67 -18.54 -24.46 18.11
CA GLU A 67 -19.51 -23.68 18.89
C GLU A 67 -20.94 -23.73 18.33
N ILE A 68 -21.12 -23.71 17.00
CA ILE A 68 -22.45 -23.73 16.35
C ILE A 68 -23.33 -24.88 16.85
N PRO A 69 -22.85 -26.15 16.91
CA PRO A 69 -23.66 -27.26 17.39
C PRO A 69 -24.17 -27.02 18.80
N VAL A 70 -23.36 -26.40 19.65
CA VAL A 70 -23.65 -26.30 21.09
C VAL A 70 -24.37 -25.01 21.47
N LYS A 71 -24.28 -23.94 20.67
CA LYS A 71 -24.94 -22.64 20.91
C LYS A 71 -26.33 -22.53 20.27
N ALA A 72 -26.62 -23.32 19.24
CA ALA A 72 -27.91 -23.26 18.57
C ALA A 72 -29.05 -23.59 19.55
N LYS A 73 -30.05 -22.72 19.58
CA LYS A 73 -31.24 -22.89 20.44
C LYS A 73 -32.16 -23.94 19.84
N GLY A 74 -32.48 -24.95 20.64
CA GLY A 74 -33.53 -25.92 20.34
C GLY A 74 -34.90 -25.45 20.85
N PRO A 75 -35.89 -26.36 20.84
CA PRO A 75 -37.22 -26.10 21.36
C PRO A 75 -37.13 -25.65 22.82
N TYR A 76 -37.98 -24.69 23.20
CA TYR A 76 -38.03 -24.13 24.56
C TYR A 76 -36.78 -23.33 24.99
N GLY A 77 -35.87 -23.01 24.06
CA GLY A 77 -34.74 -22.12 24.30
C GLY A 77 -33.49 -22.76 24.91
N ALA A 78 -33.54 -24.06 25.23
CA ALA A 78 -32.38 -24.83 25.66
C ALA A 78 -31.42 -25.08 24.49
N THR A 79 -30.12 -25.13 24.78
CA THR A 79 -29.08 -25.43 23.79
C THR A 79 -28.59 -26.87 23.90
N LEU A 80 -27.89 -27.36 22.87
CA LEU A 80 -27.21 -28.66 22.97
C LEU A 80 -26.15 -28.66 24.08
N LEU A 81 -25.49 -27.52 24.36
CA LEU A 81 -24.57 -27.40 25.48
C LEU A 81 -25.25 -27.68 26.83
N ASP A 82 -26.43 -27.10 27.04
CA ASP A 82 -27.20 -27.30 28.27
C ASP A 82 -27.55 -28.78 28.44
N LYS A 83 -27.92 -29.46 27.35
CA LYS A 83 -28.24 -30.89 27.34
C LYS A 83 -27.03 -31.79 27.55
N MET A 84 -25.88 -31.44 26.96
CA MET A 84 -24.63 -32.17 27.18
C MET A 84 -24.19 -32.14 28.65
N ASN A 85 -24.47 -31.03 29.35
CA ASN A 85 -24.08 -30.81 30.74
C ASN A 85 -25.16 -31.22 31.76
N ASP A 86 -26.31 -31.74 31.31
CA ASP A 86 -27.37 -32.21 32.18
C ASP A 86 -27.02 -33.54 32.84
N SER A 87 -26.35 -33.45 34.00
CA SER A 87 -25.98 -34.62 34.81
C SER A 87 -27.18 -35.41 35.38
N SER A 88 -28.40 -34.85 35.30
CA SER A 88 -29.62 -35.52 35.77
C SER A 88 -30.23 -36.45 34.73
N ASN A 89 -29.82 -36.35 33.45
CA ASN A 89 -30.29 -37.19 32.36
C ASN A 89 -29.13 -37.66 31.46
N ASP A 90 -28.52 -38.79 31.84
CA ASP A 90 -27.35 -39.37 31.16
C ASP A 90 -27.64 -39.75 29.69
N GLU A 91 -28.87 -40.18 29.39
CA GLU A 91 -29.28 -40.54 28.03
C GLU A 91 -29.35 -39.31 27.12
N ALA A 92 -29.99 -38.23 27.59
CA ALA A 92 -30.02 -36.95 26.86
C ALA A 92 -28.62 -36.35 26.70
N SER A 93 -27.75 -36.43 27.72
CA SER A 93 -26.35 -35.97 27.63
C SER A 93 -25.55 -36.72 26.58
N LYS A 94 -25.68 -38.06 26.50
CA LYS A 94 -25.03 -38.89 25.48
C LYS A 94 -25.55 -38.58 24.07
N ALA A 95 -26.87 -38.46 23.91
CA ALA A 95 -27.48 -38.12 22.63
C ALA A 95 -27.03 -36.72 22.14
N ALA A 96 -26.94 -35.74 23.05
CA ALA A 96 -26.46 -34.40 22.74
C ALA A 96 -24.98 -34.40 22.29
N LYS A 97 -24.13 -35.19 22.97
CA LYS A 97 -22.72 -35.40 22.56
C LYS A 97 -22.62 -36.07 21.19
N ALA A 98 -23.44 -37.08 20.92
CA ALA A 98 -23.48 -37.76 19.62
C ALA A 98 -23.90 -36.79 18.49
N ALA A 99 -24.96 -36.01 18.70
CA ALA A 99 -25.38 -34.99 17.74
C ALA A 99 -24.29 -33.94 17.48
N LYS A 100 -23.62 -33.43 18.53
CA LYS A 100 -22.46 -32.53 18.37
C LYS A 100 -21.38 -33.17 17.49
N ASN A 101 -20.97 -34.40 17.82
CA ASN A 101 -19.89 -35.09 17.11
C ASN A 101 -20.22 -35.33 15.63
N SER A 102 -21.47 -35.67 15.31
CA SER A 102 -21.93 -35.80 13.92
C SER A 102 -21.82 -34.49 13.15
N ILE A 103 -22.20 -33.36 13.77
CA ILE A 103 -22.06 -32.04 13.14
C ILE A 103 -20.59 -31.66 12.96
N THR A 104 -19.76 -31.78 14.00
CA THR A 104 -18.32 -31.45 13.91
C THR A 104 -17.63 -32.31 12.82
N THR A 105 -17.99 -33.59 12.71
CA THR A 105 -17.47 -34.48 11.66
C THR A 105 -17.94 -34.06 10.27
N ALA A 106 -19.21 -33.66 10.14
CA ALA A 106 -19.76 -33.17 8.87
C ALA A 106 -19.08 -31.86 8.42
N LEU A 107 -18.74 -30.98 9.35
CA LEU A 107 -18.13 -29.67 9.09
C LEU A 107 -16.59 -29.71 8.99
N THR A 108 -16.03 -30.87 8.65
CA THR A 108 -14.60 -31.02 8.36
C THR A 108 -14.21 -30.34 7.03
N THR A 109 -12.99 -29.81 6.97
CA THR A 109 -12.43 -29.16 5.78
C THR A 109 -12.28 -30.14 4.61
N SER A 110 -12.57 -29.68 3.40
CA SER A 110 -12.26 -30.41 2.17
C SER A 110 -10.77 -30.36 1.83
N ASP A 111 -10.30 -31.33 1.05
CA ASP A 111 -8.95 -31.35 0.49
C ASP A 111 -8.68 -30.13 -0.39
N GLU A 112 -9.68 -29.67 -1.15
CA GLU A 112 -9.60 -28.48 -1.99
C GLU A 112 -9.35 -27.22 -1.17
N TYR A 113 -10.06 -27.07 -0.04
CA TYR A 113 -9.88 -25.97 0.90
C TYR A 113 -8.49 -25.99 1.55
N ALA A 114 -8.05 -27.15 2.05
CA ALA A 114 -6.72 -27.31 2.64
C ALA A 114 -5.60 -27.00 1.64
N LYS A 115 -5.73 -27.47 0.39
CA LYS A 115 -4.80 -27.14 -0.71
C LYS A 115 -4.81 -25.65 -1.03
N ALA A 116 -5.96 -24.98 -0.99
CA ALA A 116 -6.06 -23.54 -1.24
C ALA A 116 -5.39 -22.73 -0.11
N MET A 117 -5.61 -23.11 1.15
CA MET A 117 -4.95 -22.51 2.31
C MET A 117 -3.43 -22.61 2.21
N MET A 118 -2.91 -23.83 1.99
CA MET A 118 -1.48 -24.06 1.83
C MET A 118 -0.90 -23.18 0.72
N LYS A 119 -1.53 -23.19 -0.47
CA LYS A 119 -1.08 -22.38 -1.61
C LYS A 119 -1.08 -20.89 -1.29
N PHE A 120 -2.13 -20.37 -0.65
CA PHE A 120 -2.21 -18.95 -0.30
C PHE A 120 -1.09 -18.52 0.67
N ASN A 121 -0.83 -19.32 1.69
CA ASN A 121 0.23 -19.04 2.67
C ASN A 121 1.62 -19.13 2.03
N GLU A 122 1.89 -20.20 1.26
CA GLU A 122 3.13 -20.35 0.50
C GLU A 122 3.35 -19.21 -0.50
N ASN A 123 2.28 -18.82 -1.22
CA ASN A 123 2.30 -17.71 -2.17
C ASN A 123 2.69 -16.39 -1.48
N SER A 124 2.12 -16.10 -0.30
CA SER A 124 2.38 -14.85 0.42
C SER A 124 3.85 -14.72 0.84
N ALA A 125 4.47 -15.80 1.32
CA ALA A 125 5.91 -15.82 1.58
C ALA A 125 6.73 -15.67 0.29
N THR A 126 6.32 -16.36 -0.78
CA THR A 126 7.00 -16.27 -2.08
C THR A 126 6.96 -14.84 -2.66
N PHE A 127 5.87 -14.11 -2.44
CA PHE A 127 5.75 -12.72 -2.89
C PHE A 127 6.75 -11.79 -2.18
N ARG A 128 7.07 -12.03 -0.90
CA ARG A 128 8.11 -11.28 -0.17
C ARG A 128 9.52 -11.51 -0.70
N GLU A 129 9.79 -12.68 -1.26
CA GLU A 129 11.06 -12.91 -1.95
C GLU A 129 11.05 -12.33 -3.36
N LEU A 130 9.92 -12.41 -4.05
CA LEU A 130 9.78 -11.95 -5.42
C LEU A 130 10.05 -10.45 -5.56
N ILE A 131 9.53 -9.63 -4.65
CA ILE A 131 9.78 -8.19 -4.59
C ILE A 131 11.26 -7.82 -4.48
N LYS A 132 12.10 -8.66 -3.87
CA LYS A 132 13.53 -8.40 -3.70
C LYS A 132 14.26 -8.49 -5.05
N ARG A 133 13.65 -9.17 -6.03
CA ARG A 133 14.11 -9.27 -7.41
C ARG A 133 13.63 -8.12 -8.29
N ILE A 134 12.97 -7.11 -7.73
CA ILE A 134 12.50 -5.91 -8.45
C ILE A 134 13.39 -4.72 -8.04
N PRO A 135 13.79 -3.83 -8.97
CA PRO A 135 13.44 -3.79 -10.40
C PRO A 135 14.09 -4.89 -11.24
N ASN A 136 13.37 -5.37 -12.26
CA ASN A 136 13.87 -6.27 -13.31
C ASN A 136 13.18 -5.99 -14.65
N GLU A 137 13.67 -6.64 -15.72
CA GLU A 137 13.17 -6.45 -17.10
C GLU A 137 11.87 -7.19 -17.42
N ASN A 138 11.49 -8.19 -16.62
CA ASN A 138 10.40 -9.11 -16.92
C ASN A 138 9.07 -8.71 -16.29
N PHE A 139 9.09 -8.15 -15.08
CA PHE A 139 7.90 -7.72 -14.34
C PHE A 139 8.22 -6.68 -13.26
N GLY A 140 7.23 -5.83 -12.98
CA GLY A 140 7.28 -4.82 -11.92
C GLY A 140 6.20 -5.02 -10.86
N ALA A 141 6.06 -4.03 -9.97
CA ALA A 141 5.10 -4.00 -8.88
C ALA A 141 3.67 -4.35 -9.33
N GLU A 142 3.19 -3.77 -10.42
CA GLU A 142 1.82 -4.00 -10.87
C GLU A 142 1.55 -5.47 -11.19
N ALA A 143 2.41 -6.12 -11.97
CA ALA A 143 2.24 -7.53 -12.33
C ALA A 143 2.25 -8.43 -11.08
N VAL A 144 3.04 -8.07 -10.06
CA VAL A 144 3.02 -8.71 -8.74
C VAL A 144 1.68 -8.52 -8.04
N LEU A 145 1.14 -7.29 -8.00
CA LEU A 145 -0.16 -6.99 -7.40
C LEU A 145 -1.32 -7.67 -8.12
N GLU A 146 -1.31 -7.68 -9.45
CA GLU A 146 -2.28 -8.41 -10.28
C GLU A 146 -2.27 -9.90 -9.95
N THR A 147 -1.09 -10.49 -9.85
CA THR A 147 -0.94 -11.91 -9.52
C THR A 147 -1.32 -12.20 -8.07
N TYR A 148 -0.99 -11.31 -7.13
CA TYR A 148 -1.41 -11.44 -5.73
C TYR A 148 -2.94 -11.39 -5.60
N LYS A 149 -3.60 -10.46 -6.31
CA LYS A 149 -5.07 -10.36 -6.39
C LYS A 149 -5.68 -11.64 -6.96
N TYR A 150 -5.08 -12.24 -7.98
CA TYR A 150 -5.51 -13.53 -8.52
C TYR A 150 -5.51 -14.64 -7.46
N TYR A 151 -4.48 -14.71 -6.59
CA TYR A 151 -4.43 -15.69 -5.51
C TYR A 151 -5.42 -15.40 -4.38
N ILE A 152 -5.67 -14.12 -4.05
CA ILE A 152 -6.76 -13.71 -3.14
C ILE A 152 -8.11 -14.19 -3.68
N ASP A 153 -8.40 -13.98 -4.96
CA ASP A 153 -9.68 -14.38 -5.57
C ASP A 153 -9.85 -15.91 -5.60
N LYS A 154 -8.76 -16.65 -5.83
CA LYS A 154 -8.77 -18.12 -5.74
C LYS A 154 -9.01 -18.62 -4.33
N ALA A 155 -8.37 -18.01 -3.32
CA ALA A 155 -8.61 -18.32 -1.92
C ALA A 155 -10.07 -18.04 -1.54
N ARG A 156 -10.60 -16.86 -1.90
CA ARG A 156 -11.98 -16.47 -1.67
C ARG A 156 -12.99 -17.45 -2.29
N ALA A 157 -12.73 -17.90 -3.52
CA ALA A 157 -13.57 -18.89 -4.19
C ALA A 157 -13.55 -20.26 -3.47
N ALA A 158 -12.39 -20.70 -2.99
CA ALA A 158 -12.26 -21.94 -2.22
C ALA A 158 -12.96 -21.85 -0.85
N ILE A 159 -12.87 -20.70 -0.18
CA ILE A 159 -13.60 -20.43 1.07
C ILE A 159 -15.11 -20.55 0.83
N ARG A 160 -15.64 -19.89 -0.21
CA ARG A 160 -17.08 -19.98 -0.54
C ARG A 160 -17.51 -21.40 -0.86
N ALA A 161 -16.73 -22.13 -1.66
CA ALA A 161 -17.03 -23.52 -1.97
C ALA A 161 -17.06 -24.40 -0.71
N GLN A 162 -16.15 -24.18 0.25
CA GLN A 162 -16.19 -24.86 1.55
C GLN A 162 -17.43 -24.48 2.36
N GLN A 163 -17.80 -23.19 2.39
CA GLN A 163 -18.98 -22.71 3.13
C GLN A 163 -20.30 -23.27 2.55
N ASP A 164 -20.38 -23.40 1.22
CA ASP A 164 -21.50 -24.06 0.54
C ASP A 164 -21.55 -25.55 0.89
N GLN A 165 -20.40 -26.24 0.89
CA GLN A 165 -20.31 -27.64 1.31
C GLN A 165 -20.70 -27.83 2.78
N ASP A 166 -20.24 -26.97 3.68
CA ASP A 166 -20.59 -26.99 5.10
C ASP A 166 -22.12 -26.88 5.28
N THR A 167 -22.76 -25.98 4.53
CA THR A 167 -24.22 -25.80 4.53
C THR A 167 -24.95 -27.06 4.02
N GLN A 168 -24.48 -27.65 2.92
CA GLN A 168 -25.05 -28.86 2.35
C GLN A 168 -24.89 -30.06 3.28
N LYS A 169 -23.70 -30.27 3.83
CA LYS A 169 -23.40 -31.37 4.76
C LYS A 169 -24.19 -31.25 6.05
N LEU A 170 -24.30 -30.04 6.63
CA LEU A 170 -25.17 -29.81 7.78
C LEU A 170 -26.64 -30.10 7.45
N THR A 171 -27.12 -29.64 6.30
CA THR A 171 -28.48 -29.92 5.83
C THR A 171 -28.74 -31.42 5.73
N ALA A 172 -27.80 -32.17 5.15
CA ALA A 172 -27.89 -33.62 4.97
C ALA A 172 -27.82 -34.40 6.30
N GLN A 173 -27.15 -33.88 7.34
CA GLN A 173 -27.21 -34.49 8.68
C GLN A 173 -28.65 -34.56 9.19
N PHE A 174 -29.45 -33.52 8.94
CA PHE A 174 -30.86 -33.53 9.32
C PHE A 174 -31.72 -34.52 8.53
N ASP A 175 -31.22 -35.13 7.46
CA ASP A 175 -31.92 -36.20 6.73
C ASP A 175 -31.54 -37.59 7.27
N GLN A 176 -30.55 -37.68 8.17
CA GLN A 176 -30.12 -38.94 8.79
C GLN A 176 -31.00 -39.27 10.00
N LEU A 177 -31.65 -40.44 9.96
CA LEU A 177 -32.55 -40.91 11.01
C LEU A 177 -31.86 -40.99 12.38
N GLU A 178 -30.63 -41.49 12.43
CA GLU A 178 -29.85 -41.58 13.66
C GLU A 178 -29.59 -40.20 14.28
N PHE A 179 -29.26 -39.21 13.46
CA PHE A 179 -29.04 -37.85 13.91
C PHE A 179 -30.33 -37.20 14.43
N GLN A 180 -31.45 -37.37 13.73
CA GLN A 180 -32.76 -36.90 14.19
C GLN A 180 -33.15 -37.56 15.52
N ASN A 181 -32.92 -38.88 15.67
CA ASN A 181 -33.18 -39.59 16.92
C ASN A 181 -32.34 -39.03 18.08
N ASN A 182 -31.05 -38.77 17.85
CA ASN A 182 -30.19 -38.15 18.84
C ASN A 182 -30.68 -36.74 19.24
N LEU A 183 -31.16 -35.94 18.29
CA LEU A 183 -31.76 -34.64 18.60
C LEU A 183 -33.07 -34.76 19.38
N MET A 184 -33.95 -35.70 19.00
CA MET A 184 -35.20 -35.95 19.72
C MET A 184 -34.93 -36.37 21.17
N THR A 185 -34.00 -37.30 21.39
CA THR A 185 -33.59 -37.72 22.73
C THR A 185 -32.96 -36.58 23.53
N ALA A 186 -32.04 -35.82 22.93
CA ALA A 186 -31.37 -34.69 23.59
C ALA A 186 -32.36 -33.61 24.05
N PHE A 187 -33.35 -33.27 23.21
CA PHE A 187 -34.34 -32.24 23.50
C PHE A 187 -35.62 -32.77 24.15
N ASN A 188 -35.69 -34.07 24.46
CA ASN A 188 -36.87 -34.74 25.01
C ASN A 188 -38.13 -34.52 24.16
N ILE A 189 -37.98 -34.61 22.84
CA ILE A 189 -39.07 -34.52 21.86
C ILE A 189 -39.59 -35.94 21.65
N ALA A 190 -40.84 -36.20 22.03
CA ALA A 190 -41.45 -37.51 21.82
C ALA A 190 -41.69 -37.76 20.33
N SER A 191 -41.45 -38.99 19.86
CA SER A 191 -41.74 -39.37 18.46
C SER A 191 -43.23 -39.31 18.11
N THR A 192 -44.10 -39.28 19.12
CA THR A 192 -45.55 -39.12 18.98
C THR A 192 -46.02 -37.66 19.07
N ASP A 193 -45.09 -36.70 19.22
CA ASP A 193 -45.42 -35.29 19.30
C ASP A 193 -45.98 -34.81 17.94
N PRO A 194 -47.17 -34.18 17.89
CA PRO A 194 -47.76 -33.72 16.64
C PRO A 194 -46.90 -32.67 15.92
N ASP A 195 -46.00 -31.99 16.64
CA ASP A 195 -45.13 -30.95 16.10
C ASP A 195 -43.65 -31.41 15.97
N VAL A 196 -43.38 -32.73 16.00
CA VAL A 196 -42.01 -33.28 15.95
C VAL A 196 -41.21 -32.75 14.76
N ASP A 197 -41.78 -32.80 13.56
CA ASP A 197 -41.13 -32.35 12.32
C ASP A 197 -40.84 -30.85 12.35
N GLN A 198 -41.78 -30.06 12.88
CA GLN A 198 -41.61 -28.62 13.02
C GLN A 198 -40.49 -28.28 14.00
N LYS A 199 -40.42 -28.97 15.15
CA LYS A 199 -39.38 -28.74 16.17
C LYS A 199 -37.98 -29.10 15.65
N ILE A 200 -37.85 -30.20 14.92
CA ILE A 200 -36.57 -30.56 14.26
C ILE A 200 -36.20 -29.54 13.20
N ASN A 201 -37.17 -29.07 12.41
CA ASN A 201 -36.94 -28.05 11.40
C ASN A 201 -36.57 -26.68 11.99
N ASP A 202 -37.09 -26.32 13.17
CA ASP A 202 -36.70 -25.10 13.88
C ASP A 202 -35.24 -25.18 14.35
N ILE A 203 -34.80 -26.34 14.87
CA ILE A 203 -33.38 -26.57 15.23
C ILE A 203 -32.49 -26.42 13.98
N LYS A 204 -32.88 -27.07 12.88
CA LYS A 204 -32.19 -26.97 11.58
C LYS A 204 -32.05 -25.54 11.13
N THR A 205 -33.15 -24.78 11.17
CA THR A 205 -33.18 -23.38 10.75
C THR A 205 -32.28 -22.50 11.60
N ASN A 206 -32.28 -22.69 12.93
CA ASN A 206 -31.40 -21.95 13.84
C ASN A 206 -29.92 -22.28 13.60
N MET A 207 -29.56 -23.57 13.48
CA MET A 207 -28.18 -23.97 13.19
C MET A 207 -27.68 -23.44 11.85
N LEU A 208 -28.50 -23.53 10.79
CA LEU A 208 -28.15 -22.99 9.47
C LEU A 208 -28.01 -21.46 9.50
N LYS A 209 -28.83 -20.77 10.29
CA LYS A 209 -28.74 -19.32 10.49
C LYS A 209 -27.44 -18.94 11.20
N ASP A 210 -27.08 -19.65 12.27
CA ASP A 210 -25.86 -19.42 13.03
C ASP A 210 -24.61 -19.74 12.19
N LEU A 211 -24.62 -20.85 11.44
CA LEU A 211 -23.58 -21.20 10.48
C LEU A 211 -23.41 -20.10 9.42
N SER A 212 -24.51 -19.65 8.80
CA SER A 212 -24.45 -18.57 7.79
C SER A 212 -23.91 -17.26 8.36
N ALA A 213 -24.26 -16.92 9.60
CA ALA A 213 -23.75 -15.72 10.27
C ALA A 213 -22.23 -15.82 10.54
N ALA A 214 -21.77 -16.97 11.04
CA ALA A 214 -20.34 -17.24 11.26
C ALA A 214 -19.55 -17.18 9.94
N GLN A 215 -20.03 -17.86 8.89
CA GLN A 215 -19.42 -17.88 7.56
C GLN A 215 -19.30 -16.46 6.95
N LYS A 216 -20.33 -15.62 7.10
CA LYS A 216 -20.29 -14.22 6.67
C LYS A 216 -19.22 -13.43 7.41
N LYS A 217 -19.11 -13.61 8.73
CA LYS A 217 -18.09 -12.94 9.56
C LYS A 217 -16.68 -13.36 9.16
N GLN A 218 -16.44 -14.66 9.01
CA GLN A 218 -15.17 -15.23 8.56
C GLN A 218 -14.74 -14.64 7.21
N LEU A 219 -15.63 -14.66 6.21
CA LEU A 219 -15.34 -14.13 4.88
C LEU A 219 -15.08 -12.62 4.90
N ALA A 220 -15.83 -11.86 5.71
CA ALA A 220 -15.63 -10.42 5.86
C ALA A 220 -14.26 -10.09 6.48
N GLU A 221 -13.81 -10.88 7.45
CA GLU A 221 -12.49 -10.68 8.07
C GLU A 221 -11.34 -11.00 7.11
N PHE A 222 -11.47 -12.06 6.31
CA PHE A 222 -10.53 -12.36 5.22
C PHE A 222 -10.51 -11.26 4.15
N ASP A 223 -11.69 -10.83 3.69
CA ASP A 223 -11.82 -9.76 2.69
C ASP A 223 -11.20 -8.45 3.24
N LYS A 224 -11.41 -8.12 4.52
CA LYS A 224 -10.80 -6.94 5.15
C LYS A 224 -9.27 -7.03 5.19
N SER A 225 -8.73 -8.11 5.74
CA SER A 225 -7.28 -8.28 5.88
C SER A 225 -6.54 -8.25 4.54
N THR A 226 -7.09 -8.92 3.53
CA THR A 226 -6.52 -8.92 2.18
C THR A 226 -6.68 -7.57 1.47
N SER A 227 -7.80 -6.85 1.68
CA SER A 227 -7.98 -5.51 1.11
C SER A 227 -7.03 -4.49 1.74
N ASP A 228 -6.87 -4.51 3.07
CA ASP A 228 -5.97 -3.61 3.78
C ASP A 228 -4.51 -3.82 3.33
N SER A 229 -4.10 -5.08 3.19
CA SER A 229 -2.79 -5.42 2.62
C SER A 229 -2.64 -4.91 1.19
N MET A 230 -3.62 -5.16 0.30
CA MET A 230 -3.57 -4.67 -1.07
C MET A 230 -3.47 -3.14 -1.14
N ASN A 231 -4.23 -2.43 -0.30
CA ASN A 231 -4.19 -0.96 -0.22
C ASN A 231 -2.80 -0.45 0.21
N LYS A 232 -2.17 -1.06 1.22
CA LYS A 232 -0.79 -0.72 1.63
C LYS A 232 0.20 -0.93 0.48
N LEU A 233 0.08 -2.04 -0.25
CA LEU A 233 0.95 -2.31 -1.39
C LEU A 233 0.74 -1.30 -2.54
N HIS A 234 -0.50 -0.89 -2.78
CA HIS A 234 -0.81 0.18 -3.73
C HIS A 234 -0.19 1.52 -3.32
N GLN A 235 -0.26 1.88 -2.05
CA GLN A 235 0.34 3.10 -1.52
C GLN A 235 1.86 3.07 -1.71
N ALA A 236 2.51 1.95 -1.36
CA ALA A 236 3.95 1.77 -1.57
C ALA A 236 4.34 1.88 -3.05
N SER A 237 3.56 1.26 -3.95
CA SER A 237 3.77 1.41 -5.40
C SER A 237 3.63 2.86 -5.85
N ALA A 238 2.59 3.57 -5.38
CA ALA A 238 2.35 4.98 -5.66
C ALA A 238 3.48 5.89 -5.17
N GLU A 239 4.11 5.57 -4.06
CA GLU A 239 5.27 6.29 -3.54
C GLU A 239 6.50 6.07 -4.43
N GLU A 240 6.79 4.82 -4.78
CA GLU A 240 7.87 4.45 -5.72
C GLU A 240 7.70 5.14 -7.09
N TYR A 241 6.47 5.23 -7.61
CA TYR A 241 6.15 5.99 -8.82
C TYR A 241 6.59 7.45 -8.72
N ARG A 242 6.23 8.12 -7.62
CA ARG A 242 6.56 9.53 -7.41
C ARG A 242 8.07 9.73 -7.25
N GLN A 243 8.72 8.84 -6.50
CA GLN A 243 10.19 8.86 -6.35
C GLN A 243 10.88 8.72 -7.70
N MET A 244 10.48 7.76 -8.53
CA MET A 244 11.07 7.59 -9.86
C MET A 244 10.77 8.74 -10.81
N GLY A 245 9.57 9.31 -10.75
CA GLY A 245 9.24 10.54 -11.48
C GLY A 245 10.17 11.70 -11.08
N MET A 246 10.48 11.82 -9.79
CA MET A 246 11.40 12.82 -9.29
C MET A 246 12.86 12.54 -9.69
N ILE A 247 13.32 11.28 -9.63
CA ILE A 247 14.67 10.88 -10.07
C ILE A 247 14.85 11.19 -11.57
N GLU A 248 13.86 10.85 -12.40
CA GLU A 248 13.89 11.17 -13.84
C GLU A 248 13.86 12.69 -14.09
N THR A 249 13.18 13.44 -13.22
CA THR A 249 13.20 14.91 -13.23
C THR A 249 14.60 15.45 -12.92
N ILE A 250 15.27 14.94 -11.88
CA ILE A 250 16.65 15.30 -11.53
C ILE A 250 17.61 14.95 -12.67
N LYS A 251 17.48 13.75 -13.26
CA LYS A 251 18.27 13.32 -14.43
C LYS A 251 18.11 14.27 -15.62
N LYS A 252 16.88 14.71 -15.91
CA LYS A 252 16.58 15.65 -17.01
C LYS A 252 16.95 17.10 -16.68
N ALA A 253 17.11 17.44 -15.40
CA ALA A 253 17.44 18.79 -14.98
C ALA A 253 18.86 19.20 -15.39
N ASN A 254 19.82 18.27 -15.28
CA ASN A 254 21.22 18.52 -15.61
C ASN A 254 21.95 17.23 -16.02
N GLN A 255 22.78 17.31 -17.07
CA GLN A 255 23.56 16.17 -17.55
C GLN A 255 24.56 15.65 -16.51
N ASP A 256 25.07 16.52 -15.64
CA ASP A 256 26.00 16.14 -14.56
C ASP A 256 25.34 15.18 -13.56
N ASN A 257 24.01 15.22 -13.42
CA ASN A 257 23.28 14.33 -12.51
C ASN A 257 23.25 12.87 -13.01
N VAL A 258 23.44 12.64 -14.32
CA VAL A 258 23.31 11.30 -14.92
C VAL A 258 24.36 10.33 -14.35
N ALA A 259 25.63 10.74 -14.34
CA ALA A 259 26.72 9.89 -13.86
C ALA A 259 26.60 9.58 -12.36
N MET A 260 26.12 10.54 -11.57
CA MET A 260 25.85 10.35 -10.15
C MET A 260 24.70 9.35 -9.93
N LEU A 261 23.57 9.54 -10.60
CA LEU A 261 22.42 8.63 -10.48
C LEU A 261 22.77 7.20 -10.91
N ASP A 262 23.58 7.06 -11.97
CA ASP A 262 24.08 5.76 -12.43
C ASP A 262 24.97 5.07 -11.38
N ALA A 263 25.80 5.83 -10.65
CA ALA A 263 26.63 5.28 -9.58
C ALA A 263 25.79 4.83 -8.38
N ILE A 264 24.82 5.63 -7.96
CA ILE A 264 23.88 5.30 -6.88
C ILE A 264 23.07 4.05 -7.23
N ALA A 265 22.52 3.99 -8.44
CA ALA A 265 21.77 2.83 -8.93
C ALA A 265 22.60 1.53 -8.87
N GLU A 266 23.86 1.60 -9.31
CA GLU A 266 24.76 0.45 -9.32
C GLU A 266 25.17 0.02 -7.90
N GLU A 267 25.42 0.96 -6.99
CA GLU A 267 25.69 0.69 -5.57
C GLU A 267 24.50 -0.02 -4.91
N ASN A 268 23.28 0.51 -5.12
CA ASN A 268 22.05 -0.07 -4.60
C ASN A 268 21.79 -1.47 -5.16
N ARG A 269 22.01 -1.68 -6.47
CA ARG A 269 21.89 -3.01 -7.09
C ARG A 269 22.85 -4.02 -6.45
N ARG A 270 24.11 -3.65 -6.23
CA ARG A 270 25.12 -4.51 -5.59
C ARG A 270 24.77 -4.84 -4.15
N SER A 271 24.32 -3.86 -3.38
CA SER A 271 23.92 -4.06 -1.98
C SER A 271 22.81 -5.11 -1.83
N ARG A 272 21.93 -5.22 -2.84
CA ARG A 272 20.81 -6.18 -2.90
C ARG A 272 21.20 -7.53 -3.53
N GLN A 273 22.47 -7.74 -3.87
CA GLN A 273 22.98 -8.98 -4.51
C GLN A 273 22.25 -9.33 -5.82
N ILE A 274 21.65 -8.34 -6.49
CA ILE A 274 20.98 -8.55 -7.78
C ILE A 274 22.08 -8.74 -8.84
N PRO A 275 22.02 -9.74 -9.73
CA PRO A 275 22.99 -9.91 -10.81
C PRO A 275 23.09 -8.68 -11.72
N ALA A 276 24.21 -8.50 -12.43
CA ALA A 276 24.34 -7.39 -13.36
C ALA A 276 23.49 -7.62 -14.61
N ASN A 277 22.79 -6.59 -15.08
CA ASN A 277 21.93 -6.65 -16.26
C ASN A 277 22.70 -6.62 -17.60
N THR A 278 24.01 -6.93 -17.63
CA THR A 278 24.81 -6.86 -18.86
C THR A 278 25.69 -8.08 -19.13
N PRO A 279 25.70 -8.59 -20.39
CA PRO A 279 26.72 -9.52 -20.88
C PRO A 279 28.10 -8.84 -20.92
N SER A 280 29.17 -9.63 -20.78
CA SER A 280 30.58 -9.19 -20.77
C SER A 280 31.13 -8.68 -22.12
N ALA A 281 30.29 -8.25 -23.07
CA ALA A 281 30.69 -7.83 -24.39
C ALA A 281 30.25 -6.39 -24.67
N ALA A 282 31.19 -5.55 -25.11
CA ALA A 282 30.95 -4.18 -25.54
C ALA A 282 30.11 -4.17 -26.83
N ILE A 283 28.79 -4.21 -26.68
CA ILE A 283 27.83 -3.97 -27.76
C ILE A 283 27.15 -2.64 -27.44
N ALA A 284 27.33 -1.65 -28.32
CA ALA A 284 26.64 -0.38 -28.23
C ALA A 284 25.20 -0.53 -28.76
N SER A 285 24.28 -0.94 -27.90
CA SER A 285 22.83 -0.90 -28.17
C SER A 285 22.16 0.07 -27.19
N TYR A 286 21.38 1.03 -27.70
CA TYR A 286 20.50 1.84 -26.88
C TYR A 286 19.19 1.08 -26.65
N ASP A 287 19.02 0.52 -25.46
CA ASP A 287 17.75 -0.04 -24.99
C ASP A 287 17.21 0.85 -23.88
N ASP A 288 16.13 1.57 -24.18
CA ASP A 288 15.45 2.46 -23.24
C ASP A 288 14.93 1.70 -22.01
N THR A 289 14.57 0.42 -22.18
CA THR A 289 14.09 -0.44 -21.09
C THR A 289 15.24 -0.79 -20.16
N ALA A 290 16.37 -1.28 -20.68
CA ALA A 290 17.55 -1.62 -19.88
C ALA A 290 18.11 -0.39 -19.14
N ALA A 291 18.12 0.79 -19.79
CA ALA A 291 18.53 2.04 -19.16
C ALA A 291 17.58 2.45 -18.01
N LYS A 292 16.27 2.27 -18.18
CA LYS A 292 15.29 2.51 -17.11
C LYS A 292 15.38 1.47 -15.99
N VAL A 293 15.62 0.20 -16.29
CA VAL A 293 15.81 -0.86 -15.27
C VAL A 293 17.01 -0.52 -14.40
N LYS A 294 18.13 -0.10 -15.01
CA LYS A 294 19.30 0.40 -14.28
C LYS A 294 18.90 1.54 -13.35
N MET A 295 18.25 2.57 -13.89
CA MET A 295 17.85 3.76 -13.12
C MET A 295 16.87 3.46 -11.99
N ALA A 296 16.00 2.45 -12.14
CA ALA A 296 15.02 2.06 -11.13
C ALA A 296 15.64 1.53 -9.81
N HIS A 297 16.95 1.25 -9.80
CA HIS A 297 17.67 0.93 -8.56
C HIS A 297 18.09 2.17 -7.76
N ALA A 298 18.09 3.36 -8.35
CA ALA A 298 18.38 4.59 -7.62
C ALA A 298 17.22 4.92 -6.69
N LYS A 299 17.53 5.39 -5.48
CA LYS A 299 16.53 5.93 -4.56
C LYS A 299 16.79 7.40 -4.29
N LEU A 300 15.71 8.13 -4.01
CA LEU A 300 15.78 9.55 -3.72
C LEU A 300 16.45 9.84 -2.36
N GLU A 301 16.44 8.88 -1.43
CA GLU A 301 17.13 8.98 -0.14
C GLU A 301 18.66 8.95 -0.25
N ASP A 302 19.18 8.29 -1.29
CA ASP A 302 20.63 8.07 -1.49
C ASP A 302 21.31 9.21 -2.26
N ILE A 303 20.53 10.14 -2.82
CA ILE A 303 21.05 11.32 -3.53
C ILE A 303 21.59 12.31 -2.50
N LYS A 304 22.92 12.51 -2.49
CA LYS A 304 23.60 13.43 -1.55
C LYS A 304 23.65 14.88 -2.03
N SER A 305 23.77 15.10 -3.33
CA SER A 305 23.64 16.42 -3.93
C SER A 305 23.24 16.28 -5.39
N PHE A 306 22.66 17.32 -5.99
CA PHE A 306 22.35 17.34 -7.42
C PHE A 306 22.31 18.78 -7.95
N LYS A 307 22.46 18.96 -9.25
CA LYS A 307 22.29 20.26 -9.90
C LYS A 307 20.85 20.45 -10.34
N SER A 308 20.24 21.57 -9.99
CA SER A 308 18.89 21.94 -10.42
C SER A 308 18.85 22.30 -11.91
N MET A 309 17.63 22.51 -12.43
CA MET A 309 17.41 23.00 -13.80
C MET A 309 18.02 24.39 -14.03
N THR A 310 18.28 25.14 -12.95
CA THR A 310 18.89 26.47 -12.99
C THR A 310 20.41 26.41 -12.90
N GLY A 311 20.97 25.22 -12.69
CA GLY A 311 22.41 24.96 -12.50
C GLY A 311 22.88 25.12 -11.06
N MET A 312 21.99 25.41 -10.11
CA MET A 312 22.33 25.53 -8.69
C MET A 312 22.58 24.14 -8.09
N GLU A 313 23.59 24.02 -7.26
CA GLU A 313 23.84 22.80 -6.49
C GLU A 313 22.93 22.77 -5.26
N ILE A 314 22.20 21.66 -5.12
CA ILE A 314 21.33 21.35 -3.98
C ILE A 314 21.96 20.18 -3.26
N GLU A 315 22.28 20.36 -1.99
CA GLU A 315 22.80 19.33 -1.09
C GLU A 315 21.66 18.74 -0.26
N GLN A 316 21.63 17.42 -0.11
CA GLN A 316 20.75 16.69 0.78
C GLN A 316 21.59 16.18 1.96
N VAL A 317 21.54 16.91 3.07
CA VAL A 317 22.34 16.62 4.27
C VAL A 317 21.93 15.29 4.89
N GLN A 318 20.62 15.02 4.86
CA GLN A 318 19.99 13.76 5.23
C GLN A 318 18.66 13.63 4.46
N PRO A 319 18.06 12.44 4.34
CA PRO A 319 16.75 12.27 3.71
C PRO A 319 15.73 13.29 4.27
N GLY A 320 15.07 14.03 3.38
CA GLY A 320 14.11 15.08 3.72
C GLY A 320 14.69 16.46 4.05
N VAL A 321 16.02 16.60 4.18
CA VAL A 321 16.67 17.87 4.56
C VAL A 321 17.60 18.34 3.46
N PHE A 322 17.23 19.45 2.83
CA PHE A 322 17.94 20.03 1.70
C PHE A 322 18.53 21.39 2.07
N LYS A 323 19.70 21.67 1.51
CA LYS A 323 20.41 22.93 1.64
C LYS A 323 20.85 23.40 0.26
N PHE A 324 20.67 24.67 -0.03
CA PHE A 324 21.19 25.31 -1.22
C PHE A 324 21.47 26.78 -0.95
N HIS A 325 22.36 27.37 -1.74
CA HIS A 325 22.81 28.74 -1.57
C HIS A 325 22.52 29.57 -2.81
N PHE A 326 21.88 30.72 -2.61
CA PHE A 326 21.70 31.72 -3.65
C PHE A 326 22.94 32.62 -3.70
N ASP A 327 23.85 32.35 -4.63
CA ASP A 327 25.02 33.21 -4.84
C ASP A 327 24.57 34.60 -5.30
N ILE A 328 24.87 35.66 -4.53
CA ILE A 328 24.48 37.07 -4.74
C ILE A 328 25.16 37.69 -5.97
N ILE A 329 26.32 37.17 -6.39
CA ILE A 329 27.18 37.84 -7.36
C ILE A 329 27.00 37.30 -8.78
N SER A 330 26.32 36.16 -8.99
CA SER A 330 26.15 35.58 -10.33
C SER A 330 25.19 36.40 -11.19
N PRO A 331 25.68 37.25 -12.14
CA PRO A 331 24.80 38.10 -12.93
C PRO A 331 23.94 37.24 -13.84
N ARG A 332 24.42 36.06 -14.24
CA ARG A 332 23.64 35.07 -15.02
C ARG A 332 22.52 34.41 -14.22
N TYR A 333 22.62 34.35 -12.89
CA TYR A 333 21.57 33.80 -12.03
C TYR A 333 20.45 34.82 -11.84
N TYR A 334 20.74 36.08 -11.49
CA TYR A 334 19.72 37.11 -11.27
C TYR A 334 19.27 37.92 -12.49
N GLN A 335 20.06 38.01 -13.57
CA GLN A 335 19.64 38.68 -14.82
C GLN A 335 18.84 37.75 -15.76
N SER A 336 18.68 36.48 -15.38
CA SER A 336 17.83 35.54 -16.09
C SER A 336 16.39 35.71 -15.64
N LEU A 337 15.49 35.94 -16.59
CA LEU A 337 14.04 36.11 -16.37
C LEU A 337 13.30 34.80 -16.06
N ALA A 338 14.02 33.70 -15.89
CA ALA A 338 13.47 32.51 -15.25
C ALA A 338 13.26 32.84 -13.77
N GLN A 339 12.10 32.51 -13.21
CA GLN A 339 11.85 32.58 -11.77
C GLN A 339 12.71 31.52 -11.05
N LYS A 340 14.05 31.60 -11.17
CA LYS A 340 15.01 30.56 -10.78
C LYS A 340 14.87 30.18 -9.32
N PRO A 341 14.78 31.12 -8.36
CA PRO A 341 14.58 30.76 -6.97
C PRO A 341 13.26 30.00 -6.76
N LEU A 342 12.16 30.42 -7.41
CA LEU A 342 10.88 29.70 -7.33
C LEU A 342 10.98 28.29 -7.91
N THR A 343 11.64 28.12 -9.06
CA THR A 343 11.87 26.81 -9.68
C THR A 343 12.68 25.90 -8.76
N ASP A 344 13.71 26.44 -8.10
CA ASP A 344 14.56 25.68 -7.19
C ASP A 344 13.79 25.33 -5.89
N PHE A 345 13.02 26.26 -5.31
CA PHE A 345 12.13 25.99 -4.19
C PHE A 345 11.08 24.93 -4.55
N LEU A 346 10.49 25.00 -5.75
CA LEU A 346 9.55 24.00 -6.24
C LEU A 346 10.22 22.63 -6.40
N LEU A 347 11.41 22.58 -7.01
CA LEU A 347 12.15 21.33 -7.20
C LEU A 347 12.43 20.64 -5.86
N VAL A 348 12.93 21.39 -4.88
CA VAL A 348 13.20 20.85 -3.54
C VAL A 348 11.90 20.47 -2.82
N SER A 349 10.84 21.27 -2.94
CA SER A 349 9.52 20.91 -2.38
C SER A 349 8.99 19.61 -2.97
N GLN A 350 9.13 19.41 -4.29
CA GLN A 350 8.76 18.16 -4.96
C GLN A 350 9.64 16.99 -4.49
N ALA A 351 10.94 17.21 -4.27
CA ALA A 351 11.83 16.19 -3.72
C ALA A 351 11.38 15.74 -2.32
N ILE A 352 11.11 16.70 -1.42
CA ILE A 352 10.62 16.45 -0.05
C ILE A 352 9.29 15.68 -0.07
N ARG A 353 8.37 16.08 -0.95
CA ARG A 353 7.07 15.43 -1.11
C ARG A 353 7.20 14.02 -1.71
N ALA A 354 8.09 13.83 -2.68
CA ALA A 354 8.37 12.52 -3.28
C ALA A 354 9.00 11.54 -2.25
N GLN A 355 9.69 12.06 -1.24
CA GLN A 355 10.15 11.27 -0.07
C GLN A 355 9.04 10.98 0.97
N GLY A 356 7.77 11.31 0.68
CA GLY A 356 6.62 10.97 1.53
C GLY A 356 6.28 11.99 2.61
N ASN A 357 6.96 13.14 2.67
CA ASN A 357 6.67 14.17 3.65
C ASN A 357 5.40 14.96 3.28
N ASP A 358 4.52 15.16 4.26
CA ASP A 358 3.28 15.94 4.09
C ASP A 358 3.42 17.39 4.58
N LYS A 359 4.54 17.73 5.23
CA LYS A 359 4.87 19.05 5.77
C LYS A 359 6.24 19.51 5.29
N ILE A 360 6.43 20.82 5.21
CA ILE A 360 7.70 21.43 4.81
C ILE A 360 8.01 22.65 5.69
N SER A 361 9.25 22.74 6.14
CA SER A 361 9.77 23.89 6.88
C SER A 361 10.96 24.48 6.15
N TRP A 362 10.88 25.77 5.82
CA TRP A 362 11.96 26.54 5.22
C TRP A 362 12.67 27.38 6.28
N THR A 363 13.99 27.39 6.26
CA THR A 363 14.81 28.37 7.00
C THR A 363 15.58 29.20 5.99
N ILE A 364 15.37 30.52 5.97
CA ILE A 364 15.95 31.42 4.97
C ILE A 364 16.94 32.36 5.68
N GLU A 365 18.22 32.15 5.38
CA GLU A 365 19.33 32.91 5.96
C GLU A 365 19.72 34.08 5.03
N ILE A 366 18.93 35.15 5.04
CA ILE A 366 19.18 36.37 4.27
C ILE A 366 19.14 37.58 5.20
N GLU A 367 20.15 38.44 5.12
CA GLU A 367 20.25 39.63 5.99
C GLU A 367 19.35 40.78 5.55
N ASP A 368 19.19 40.98 4.24
CA ASP A 368 18.33 42.00 3.68
C ASP A 368 16.83 41.65 3.89
N PRO A 369 16.05 42.45 4.63
CA PRO A 369 14.66 42.13 4.95
C PRO A 369 13.75 42.05 3.71
N GLU A 370 13.97 42.89 2.70
CA GLU A 370 13.14 42.87 1.48
C GLU A 370 13.38 41.59 0.68
N THR A 371 14.65 41.23 0.47
CA THR A 371 15.03 39.98 -0.20
C THR A 371 14.57 38.75 0.60
N LEU A 372 14.64 38.79 1.93
CA LEU A 372 14.11 37.73 2.79
C LEU A 372 12.62 37.50 2.56
N MET A 373 11.81 38.57 2.58
CA MET A 373 10.36 38.46 2.35
C MET A 373 10.04 37.97 0.94
N GLU A 374 10.77 38.42 -0.08
CA GLU A 374 10.57 37.94 -1.45
C GLU A 374 10.90 36.44 -1.59
N ARG A 375 12.00 35.97 -0.98
CA ARG A 375 12.34 34.54 -0.97
C ARG A 375 11.35 33.73 -0.15
N ALA A 376 10.83 34.28 0.94
CA ALA A 376 9.76 33.66 1.71
C ALA A 376 8.48 33.47 0.86
N ARG A 377 8.07 34.47 0.08
CA ARG A 377 6.93 34.35 -0.84
C ARG A 377 7.16 33.24 -1.88
N GLN A 378 8.35 33.19 -2.46
CA GLN A 378 8.71 32.19 -3.46
C GLN A 378 8.80 30.78 -2.88
N ALA A 379 9.27 30.62 -1.64
CA ALA A 379 9.26 29.36 -0.92
C ALA A 379 7.83 28.87 -0.66
N VAL A 380 6.93 29.77 -0.24
CA VAL A 380 5.50 29.45 -0.08
C VAL A 380 4.87 29.07 -1.42
N GLU A 381 5.08 29.85 -2.47
CA GLU A 381 4.53 29.57 -3.80
C GLU A 381 5.06 28.25 -4.36
N GLY A 382 6.36 27.96 -4.24
CA GLY A 382 6.97 26.70 -4.66
C GLY A 382 6.42 25.49 -3.91
N SER A 383 6.23 25.64 -2.58
CA SER A 383 5.67 24.58 -1.73
C SER A 383 4.20 24.29 -2.08
N VAL A 384 3.39 25.32 -2.28
CA VAL A 384 1.99 25.17 -2.74
C VAL A 384 1.95 24.52 -4.12
N ARG A 385 2.82 24.95 -5.04
CA ARG A 385 2.96 24.36 -6.38
C ARG A 385 3.35 22.89 -6.37
N ALA A 386 4.11 22.45 -5.36
CA ALA A 386 4.43 21.04 -5.14
C ALA A 386 3.25 20.23 -4.58
N GLY A 387 2.24 20.90 -4.01
CA GLY A 387 1.05 20.28 -3.44
C GLY A 387 0.99 20.24 -1.92
N PHE A 388 1.83 21.02 -1.22
CA PHE A 388 1.68 21.19 0.23
C PHE A 388 0.47 22.08 0.54
N GLU A 389 -0.29 21.70 1.56
CA GLU A 389 -1.37 22.54 2.10
C GLU A 389 -0.77 23.74 2.85
N LEU A 390 -1.44 24.90 2.80
CA LEU A 390 -0.92 26.16 3.36
C LEU A 390 -0.59 26.06 4.85
N ASP A 391 -1.39 25.31 5.62
CA ASP A 391 -1.20 25.06 7.05
C ASP A 391 -0.05 24.07 7.36
N LYS A 392 0.50 23.41 6.33
CA LYS A 392 1.63 22.48 6.42
C LYS A 392 2.96 23.08 5.97
N ILE A 393 2.98 24.38 5.66
CA ILE A 393 4.17 25.13 5.23
C ILE A 393 4.59 26.08 6.36
N VAL A 394 5.82 25.94 6.84
CA VAL A 394 6.41 26.81 7.87
C VAL A 394 7.60 27.55 7.29
N ILE A 395 7.68 28.87 7.48
CA ILE A 395 8.83 29.69 7.05
C ILE A 395 9.50 30.30 8.29
N ARG A 396 10.83 30.16 8.39
CA ARG A 396 11.64 30.72 9.48
C ARG A 396 12.78 31.59 8.95
N ASP A 397 13.14 32.62 9.71
CA ASP A 397 14.33 33.43 9.45
C ASP A 397 15.61 32.82 10.05
N LYS A 398 16.75 33.50 9.89
CA LYS A 398 18.05 33.08 10.44
C LYS A 398 18.10 32.92 11.96
N THR A 399 17.17 33.55 12.69
CA THR A 399 17.08 33.47 14.16
C THR A 399 16.16 32.33 14.63
N GLY A 400 15.50 31.65 13.68
CA GLY A 400 14.51 30.63 13.96
C GLY A 400 13.11 31.19 14.22
N LYS A 401 12.91 32.51 14.06
CA LYS A 401 11.58 33.14 14.23
C LYS A 401 10.69 32.70 13.06
N GLU A 402 9.50 32.21 13.39
CA GLU A 402 8.47 31.89 12.40
C GLU A 402 7.89 33.19 11.80
N LEU A 403 7.91 33.26 10.47
CA LEU A 403 7.34 34.34 9.69
C LEU A 403 5.92 33.95 9.29
N LYS A 404 4.93 34.69 9.80
CA LYS A 404 3.53 34.44 9.48
C LYS A 404 3.20 34.90 8.05
N PHE A 405 2.22 34.26 7.41
CA PHE A 405 1.82 34.65 6.05
C PHE A 405 1.32 36.10 5.98
N GLU A 406 0.67 36.61 7.04
CA GLU A 406 0.26 38.01 7.11
C GLU A 406 1.46 38.97 7.09
N GLU A 407 2.61 38.56 7.62
CA GLU A 407 3.85 39.34 7.57
C GLU A 407 4.51 39.24 6.18
N ILE A 408 4.58 38.02 5.60
CA ILE A 408 5.21 37.75 4.30
C ILE A 408 4.49 38.45 3.14
N PHE A 409 3.16 38.48 3.17
CA PHE A 409 2.31 39.00 2.08
C PHE A 409 1.69 40.38 2.37
N LYS A 410 2.15 41.08 3.41
CA LYS A 410 1.61 42.40 3.81
C LYS A 410 1.56 43.39 2.66
N ASP A 411 2.61 43.42 1.85
CA ASP A 411 2.77 44.37 0.74
C ASP A 411 2.29 43.80 -0.62
N ASP A 412 1.86 42.54 -0.67
CA ASP A 412 1.36 41.88 -1.88
C ASP A 412 0.21 40.88 -1.58
N PRO A 413 -0.97 41.39 -1.19
CA PRO A 413 -2.14 40.55 -0.90
C PRO A 413 -2.72 39.88 -2.16
N GLU A 414 -2.47 40.43 -3.35
CA GLU A 414 -2.93 39.84 -4.61
C GLU A 414 -2.22 38.52 -4.91
N THR A 415 -0.89 38.48 -4.73
CA THR A 415 -0.12 37.24 -4.85
C THR A 415 -0.57 36.19 -3.85
N PHE A 416 -0.90 36.57 -2.60
CA PHE A 416 -1.43 35.63 -1.62
C PHE A 416 -2.77 35.00 -2.07
N ASN A 417 -3.69 35.82 -2.60
CA ASN A 417 -4.96 35.31 -3.15
C ASN A 417 -4.72 34.38 -4.35
N ARG A 418 -3.77 34.71 -5.24
CA ARG A 418 -3.38 33.84 -6.36
C ARG A 418 -2.85 32.49 -5.88
N ILE A 419 -1.97 32.48 -4.87
CA ILE A 419 -1.41 31.26 -4.27
C ILE A 419 -2.53 30.42 -3.65
N ARG A 420 -3.46 31.04 -2.92
CA ARG A 420 -4.61 30.34 -2.31
C ARG A 420 -5.51 29.68 -3.36
N ASN A 421 -5.82 30.39 -4.45
CA ASN A 421 -6.60 29.83 -5.56
C ASN A 421 -5.85 28.66 -6.22
N ARG A 422 -4.54 28.83 -6.45
CA ARG A 422 -3.71 27.76 -7.02
C ARG A 422 -3.61 26.54 -6.11
N ALA A 423 -3.58 26.72 -4.79
CA ALA A 423 -3.62 25.61 -3.83
C ALA A 423 -4.89 24.76 -4.00
N ALA A 424 -6.05 25.40 -4.20
CA ALA A 424 -7.31 24.70 -4.45
C ALA A 424 -7.29 23.94 -5.80
N GLU A 425 -6.77 24.55 -6.86
CA GLU A 425 -6.59 23.91 -8.16
C GLU A 425 -5.68 22.68 -8.07
N ILE A 426 -4.53 22.79 -7.40
CA ILE A 426 -3.59 21.68 -7.25
C ILE A 426 -4.18 20.56 -6.41
N LYS A 427 -4.92 20.89 -5.35
CA LYS A 427 -5.65 19.88 -4.57
C LYS A 427 -6.62 19.08 -5.45
N HIS A 428 -7.30 19.77 -6.37
CA HIS A 428 -8.17 19.13 -7.35
C HIS A 428 -7.36 18.31 -8.39
N GLU A 429 -6.26 18.85 -8.94
CA GLU A 429 -5.37 18.13 -9.86
C GLU A 429 -4.87 16.82 -9.23
N LEU A 430 -4.37 16.88 -7.99
CA LEU A 430 -3.87 15.72 -7.24
C LEU A 430 -4.95 14.69 -6.95
N SER A 431 -6.19 15.11 -6.68
CA SER A 431 -7.31 14.19 -6.45
C SER A 431 -7.76 13.44 -7.71
N ASN A 432 -7.44 13.97 -8.91
CA ASN A 432 -7.79 13.38 -10.20
C ASN A 432 -6.68 12.54 -10.82
N ILE A 433 -5.51 12.45 -10.17
CA ILE A 433 -4.46 11.49 -10.56
C ILE A 433 -4.99 10.10 -10.24
N ASN A 434 -5.56 9.44 -11.24
CA ASN A 434 -6.09 8.09 -11.09
C ASN A 434 -4.92 7.15 -10.78
N PRO A 435 -5.00 6.36 -9.68
CA PRO A 435 -4.05 5.28 -9.49
C PRO A 435 -4.15 4.33 -10.69
N PRO A 436 -3.02 3.73 -11.12
CA PRO A 436 -3.04 2.78 -12.23
C PRO A 436 -4.07 1.68 -11.96
N ALA A 437 -5.02 1.52 -12.90
CA ALA A 437 -6.05 0.50 -12.78
C ALA A 437 -5.43 -0.90 -12.93
N ILE A 438 -5.49 -1.68 -11.85
CA ILE A 438 -5.09 -3.09 -11.85
C ILE A 438 -6.12 -3.89 -12.61
N LYS A 439 -5.68 -4.65 -13.61
CA LYS A 439 -6.52 -5.66 -14.25
C LYS A 439 -6.17 -7.01 -13.63
N THR A 440 -7.15 -7.84 -13.29
CA THR A 440 -6.83 -9.24 -12.95
C THR A 440 -6.24 -9.93 -14.18
N SER A 441 -4.92 -10.11 -14.19
CA SER A 441 -4.20 -10.79 -15.28
C SER A 441 -3.48 -12.03 -14.76
N LYS A 442 -3.23 -12.98 -15.67
CA LYS A 442 -2.40 -14.15 -15.41
C LYS A 442 -1.02 -13.88 -16.01
N ASP A 443 -0.24 -13.01 -15.39
CA ASP A 443 1.13 -12.79 -15.86
C ASP A 443 1.94 -14.10 -15.73
N SER A 444 2.39 -14.62 -16.87
CA SER A 444 3.16 -15.87 -16.92
C SER A 444 4.55 -15.67 -16.32
N SER A 445 5.16 -14.50 -16.49
CA SER A 445 6.51 -14.21 -16.00
C SER A 445 6.56 -14.22 -14.47
N VAL A 446 5.58 -13.58 -13.82
CA VAL A 446 5.44 -13.55 -12.36
C VAL A 446 5.21 -14.96 -11.80
N LYS A 447 4.38 -15.77 -12.48
CA LYS A 447 4.12 -17.15 -12.05
C LYS A 447 5.33 -18.07 -12.19
N GLU A 448 6.09 -17.90 -13.27
CA GLU A 448 7.34 -18.62 -13.48
C GLU A 448 8.35 -18.25 -12.40
N ALA A 449 8.49 -16.97 -12.07
CA ALA A 449 9.35 -16.52 -10.97
C ALA A 449 8.90 -17.03 -9.59
N ILE A 450 7.59 -17.03 -9.31
CA ILE A 450 7.02 -17.65 -8.09
C ILE A 450 7.37 -19.14 -8.04
N LYS A 451 7.24 -19.85 -9.17
CA LYS A 451 7.58 -21.27 -9.25
C LYS A 451 9.07 -21.50 -9.00
N GLU A 452 9.93 -20.68 -9.59
CA GLU A 452 11.38 -20.77 -9.42
C GLU A 452 11.80 -20.58 -7.95
N ILE A 453 11.27 -19.54 -7.27
CA ILE A 453 11.55 -19.31 -5.84
C ILE A 453 11.11 -20.50 -4.99
N ARG A 454 9.96 -21.11 -5.32
CA ARG A 454 9.49 -22.32 -4.61
C ARG A 454 10.38 -23.51 -4.82
N ASP A 455 10.81 -23.75 -6.06
CA ASP A 455 11.71 -24.84 -6.38
C ASP A 455 13.07 -24.62 -5.67
N GLN A 456 13.53 -23.37 -5.53
CA GLN A 456 14.70 -23.02 -4.71
C GLN A 456 14.48 -23.31 -3.22
N HIS A 457 13.36 -22.90 -2.63
CA HIS A 457 13.05 -23.17 -1.21
C HIS A 457 12.90 -24.67 -0.90
N ARG A 458 12.45 -25.47 -1.88
CA ARG A 458 12.41 -26.94 -1.74
C ARG A 458 13.79 -27.57 -1.65
N ILE A 459 14.76 -26.99 -2.34
CA ILE A 459 16.14 -27.46 -2.37
C ILE A 459 16.90 -26.92 -1.16
N ASN A 460 16.67 -25.65 -0.79
CA ASN A 460 17.31 -24.94 0.32
C ASN A 460 16.23 -24.17 1.12
N PRO A 461 15.69 -24.74 2.20
CA PRO A 461 14.72 -24.06 3.05
C PRO A 461 15.32 -22.77 3.63
N PRO A 462 14.61 -21.62 3.58
CA PRO A 462 15.06 -20.42 4.28
C PRO A 462 15.11 -20.69 5.78
N ALA A 463 16.05 -20.04 6.48
CA ALA A 463 16.05 -20.04 7.95
C ALA A 463 14.71 -19.47 8.44
N GLU A 464 14.09 -20.09 9.46
CA GLU A 464 12.82 -19.62 10.02
C GLU A 464 12.94 -18.16 10.48
N GLU A 465 12.38 -17.23 9.71
CA GLU A 465 12.13 -15.86 10.19
C GLU A 465 10.97 -15.93 11.18
N VAL A 466 11.27 -15.66 12.45
CA VAL A 466 10.26 -15.48 13.49
C VAL A 466 9.53 -14.17 13.18
N GLU A 467 8.32 -14.24 12.63
CA GLU A 467 7.43 -13.08 12.59
C GLU A 467 7.09 -12.69 14.04
N GLU A 468 7.65 -11.58 14.52
CA GLU A 468 7.13 -10.90 15.71
C GLU A 468 5.66 -10.55 15.43
N VAL A 469 4.76 -11.18 16.19
CA VAL A 469 3.35 -10.81 16.21
C VAL A 469 3.30 -9.41 16.82
N GLU A 470 3.03 -8.38 16.02
CA GLU A 470 2.66 -7.05 16.54
C GLU A 470 1.39 -7.20 17.40
N GLU A 471 1.57 -7.37 18.71
CA GLU A 471 0.52 -7.18 19.69
C GLU A 471 0.16 -5.68 19.70
N VAL A 472 -1.05 -5.38 19.23
CA VAL A 472 -1.65 -4.05 19.37
C VAL A 472 -2.04 -3.89 20.85
N GLU A 473 -1.16 -3.28 21.65
CA GLU A 473 -1.52 -2.78 22.99
C GLU A 473 -2.45 -1.56 22.87
N GLU A 474 -3.76 -1.78 23.00
CA GLU A 474 -4.69 -0.73 23.42
C GLU A 474 -4.57 -0.54 24.95
N GLU A 475 -3.70 0.38 25.37
CA GLU A 475 -3.66 0.83 26.77
C GLU A 475 -4.94 1.61 27.14
N LYS A 476 -5.75 0.98 27.99
CA LYS A 476 -6.81 1.60 28.78
C LYS A 476 -6.23 2.71 29.66
N LYS A 477 -6.60 3.96 29.39
CA LYS A 477 -6.57 5.04 30.38
C LYS A 477 -7.63 4.78 31.47
N ALA A 478 -7.22 4.18 32.58
CA ALA A 478 -7.88 4.34 33.88
C ALA A 478 -6.95 5.16 34.77
N GLY A 479 -7.36 6.39 35.09
CA GLY A 479 -6.56 7.33 35.87
C GLY A 479 -6.45 6.94 37.36
N PRO A 480 -5.45 7.47 38.08
CA PRO A 480 -5.46 7.41 39.52
C PRO A 480 -6.17 8.64 40.09
N GLN A 481 -7.28 8.40 40.81
CA GLN A 481 -7.72 9.27 41.89
C GLN A 481 -6.69 9.15 43.02
N ALA A 482 -6.05 10.26 43.37
CA ALA A 482 -5.26 10.39 44.60
C ALA A 482 -6.14 10.98 45.70
N SER A 483 -6.14 10.30 46.85
CA SER A 483 -6.50 10.84 48.16
C SER A 483 -5.34 11.64 48.73
#